data_AF-A0A960E4K6-F1
#
_entry.id   AF-A0A960E4K6-F1
#
_cell.length_a   1.000
_cell.length_b   1.000
_cell.length_c   1.000
_cell.angle_alpha   90.00
_cell.angle_beta   90.00
_cell.angle_gamma   90.00
#
_symmetry.space_group_name_H-M   'P 1'
#
loop_
_entity.id
_entity.type
_entity.pdbx_description
1 polymer ?
#
loop_
_entity_poly.entity_id
_entity_poly.type
_entity_poly.pdbx_seq_one_letter_code
_entity_poly.pdbx_strand_id
1 'polypeptide(L)'
;MTTLVRADGPDKVTGSGRYTADITLTGMLHAAFRYADHPHARITRLDTTAARAMPGVFAVLTQADVPDGRYGPFVQDRYLFANDVVRYEADVVAAVAA
;
A
#
# COMPACT_ATOMS: atom_id res chain seq x y z
N MET A 1 -20.29 -10.98 41.05
CA MET A 1 -20.09 -10.84 39.59
C MET A 1 -18.79 -10.08 39.40
N THR A 2 -17.70 -10.74 39.06
CA THR A 2 -16.39 -10.08 38.87
C THR A 2 -16.35 -9.53 37.45
N THR A 3 -16.32 -8.20 37.32
CA THR A 3 -16.20 -7.55 36.01
C THR A 3 -14.81 -7.85 35.45
N LEU A 4 -14.75 -8.58 34.33
CA LEU A 4 -13.51 -8.81 33.60
C LEU A 4 -13.12 -7.51 32.87
N VAL A 5 -12.06 -6.86 33.31
CA VAL A 5 -11.48 -5.71 32.59
C VAL A 5 -10.56 -6.24 31.49
N ARG A 6 -10.74 -5.76 30.27
CA ARG A 6 -9.87 -6.11 29.14
C ARG A 6 -8.47 -5.55 29.38
N ALA A 7 -7.45 -6.39 29.19
CA ALA A 7 -6.06 -6.01 29.44
C ALA A 7 -5.61 -4.78 28.63
N ASP A 8 -6.10 -4.65 27.39
CA ASP A 8 -5.82 -3.52 26.48
C ASP A 8 -6.80 -2.35 26.65
N GLY A 9 -7.79 -2.47 27.54
CA GLY A 9 -8.86 -1.50 27.73
C GLY A 9 -8.35 -0.12 28.14
N PRO A 10 -7.57 -0.01 29.24
CA PRO A 10 -7.03 1.27 29.70
C PRO A 10 -6.28 2.03 28.60
N ASP A 11 -5.34 1.38 27.92
CA ASP A 11 -4.50 2.02 26.90
C ASP A 11 -5.30 2.56 25.70
N LYS A 12 -6.39 1.87 25.33
CA LYS A 12 -7.27 2.29 24.25
C LYS A 12 -8.13 3.49 24.62
N VAL A 13 -8.61 3.57 25.86
CA VAL A 13 -9.50 4.65 26.30
C VAL A 13 -8.75 5.90 26.75
N THR A 14 -7.47 5.77 27.09
CA THR A 14 -6.58 6.91 27.43
C THR A 14 -5.80 7.44 26.23
N GLY A 15 -5.70 6.66 25.15
CA GLY A 15 -4.84 6.97 24.00
C GLY A 15 -3.35 6.70 24.25
N SER A 16 -2.99 5.98 25.32
CA SER A 16 -1.59 5.58 25.55
C SER A 16 -1.16 4.39 24.68
N GLY A 17 -2.11 3.61 24.17
CA GLY A 17 -1.84 2.52 23.24
C GLY A 17 -1.40 3.04 21.87
N ARG A 18 -0.25 2.56 21.37
CA ARG A 18 0.28 2.91 20.05
C ARG A 18 -0.13 1.89 18.99
N TYR A 19 -0.61 2.37 17.86
CA TYR A 19 -0.85 1.63 16.63
C TYR A 19 0.25 1.93 15.61
N THR A 20 0.29 1.17 14.52
CA THR A 20 1.31 1.34 13.47
C THR A 20 1.36 2.77 12.91
N ALA A 21 0.21 3.44 12.80
CA ALA A 21 0.12 4.81 12.31
C ALA A 21 0.67 5.86 13.30
N ASP A 22 0.86 5.51 14.57
CA ASP A 22 1.42 6.41 15.60
C ASP A 22 2.95 6.35 15.63
N ILE A 23 3.57 5.49 14.83
CA ILE A 23 5.02 5.30 14.78
C ILE A 23 5.62 6.27 13.76
N THR A 24 6.60 7.05 14.18
CA THR A 24 7.42 7.89 13.32
C THR A 24 8.90 7.52 13.47
N LEU A 25 9.60 7.35 12.35
CA LEU A 25 11.03 7.03 12.33
C LEU A 25 11.83 8.14 11.65
N THR A 26 13.09 8.31 12.05
CA THR A 26 14.01 9.22 11.37
C THR A 26 14.20 8.77 9.92
N GLY A 27 13.93 9.66 8.96
CA GLY A 27 14.01 9.36 7.53
C GLY A 27 12.82 8.57 6.97
N MET A 28 11.71 8.48 7.71
CA MET A 28 10.48 7.84 7.21
C MET A 28 9.91 8.60 6.01
N LEU A 29 9.63 7.85 4.94
CA LEU A 29 8.88 8.32 3.77
C LEU A 29 7.42 7.90 3.89
N HIS A 30 6.54 8.65 3.25
CA HIS A 30 5.14 8.33 3.09
C HIS A 30 4.90 7.69 1.72
N ALA A 31 4.14 6.58 1.72
CA ALA A 31 3.76 5.88 0.50
C ALA A 31 2.35 6.24 0.06
N ALA A 32 2.17 6.43 -1.25
CA ALA A 32 0.86 6.58 -1.87
C ALA A 32 0.75 5.62 -3.07
N PHE A 33 -0.43 5.03 -3.27
CA PHE A 33 -0.68 4.07 -4.32
C PHE A 33 -1.53 4.66 -5.44
N ARG A 34 -1.18 4.34 -6.69
CA ARG A 34 -2.02 4.60 -7.85
C ARG A 34 -2.84 3.36 -8.15
N TYR A 35 -4.14 3.42 -7.87
CA TYR A 35 -5.10 2.39 -8.25
C TYR A 35 -5.53 2.54 -9.70
N ALA A 36 -6.11 1.50 -10.29
CA ALA A 36 -6.71 1.57 -11.62
C ALA A 36 -8.01 2.39 -11.61
N ASP A 37 -8.37 2.98 -12.76
CA ASP A 37 -9.67 3.66 -12.94
C ASP A 37 -10.71 2.79 -13.66
N HIS A 38 -10.37 1.51 -13.86
CA HIS A 38 -11.11 0.60 -14.71
C HIS A 38 -11.34 -0.73 -14.01
N PRO A 39 -12.55 -1.32 -14.10
CA PRO A 39 -12.84 -2.61 -13.49
C PRO A 39 -12.12 -3.77 -14.18
N HIS A 40 -11.78 -3.66 -15.46
CA HIS A 40 -10.96 -4.64 -16.16
C HIS A 40 -10.36 -4.01 -17.41
N ALA A 41 -9.03 -3.99 -17.53
CA ALA A 41 -8.34 -3.34 -18.65
C ALA A 41 -6.93 -3.89 -18.85
N ARG A 42 -6.44 -3.83 -20.09
CA ARG A 42 -5.02 -4.08 -20.39
C ARG A 42 -4.23 -2.79 -20.19
N ILE A 43 -3.09 -2.88 -19.49
CA ILE A 43 -2.14 -1.79 -19.36
C ILE A 43 -1.30 -1.77 -20.64
N THR A 44 -1.57 -0.81 -21.52
CA THR A 44 -0.81 -0.67 -22.79
C THR A 44 0.45 0.17 -22.61
N ARG A 45 0.45 1.10 -21.63
CA ARG A 45 1.57 1.95 -21.28
C ARG A 45 1.41 2.45 -19.84
N LEU A 46 2.51 2.52 -19.09
CA LEU A 46 2.61 3.18 -17.79
C LEU A 46 3.76 4.19 -17.84
N ASP A 47 3.45 5.48 -17.77
CA ASP A 47 4.45 6.55 -17.79
C ASP A 47 4.65 7.12 -16.39
N THR A 48 5.87 6.96 -15.85
CA THR A 48 6.22 7.40 -14.49
C THR A 48 7.10 8.66 -14.48
N THR A 49 7.39 9.24 -15.65
CA THR A 49 8.39 10.31 -15.80
C THR A 49 8.06 11.55 -14.96
N ALA A 50 6.82 12.04 -15.03
CA ALA A 50 6.38 13.21 -14.26
C ALA A 50 6.45 12.98 -12.74
N ALA A 51 6.06 11.80 -12.27
CA ALA A 51 6.14 11.45 -10.85
C ALA A 51 7.59 11.38 -10.37
N ARG A 52 8.49 10.76 -11.14
CA ARG A 52 9.93 10.67 -10.81
C ARG A 52 10.63 12.03 -10.78
N ALA A 53 10.15 13.00 -11.56
CA ALA A 53 10.73 14.34 -11.62
C ALA A 53 10.21 15.30 -10.53
N MET A 54 9.20 14.90 -9.75
CA MET A 54 8.59 15.76 -8.75
C MET A 54 9.52 15.94 -7.54
N PRO A 55 9.78 17.18 -7.08
CA PRO A 55 10.57 17.42 -5.88
C PRO A 55 10.00 16.71 -4.66
N GLY A 56 10.86 16.03 -3.90
CA GLY A 56 10.48 15.26 -2.71
C GLY A 56 10.15 13.79 -2.99
N VAL A 57 9.88 13.40 -4.24
CA VAL A 57 9.72 11.98 -4.57
C VAL A 57 11.06 11.26 -4.50
N PHE A 58 11.15 10.29 -3.60
CA PHE A 58 12.32 9.43 -3.45
C PHE A 58 12.27 8.26 -4.43
N ALA A 59 11.10 7.65 -4.60
CA ALA A 59 10.93 6.50 -5.48
C ALA A 59 9.54 6.44 -6.13
N VAL A 60 9.49 5.89 -7.34
CA VAL A 60 8.26 5.44 -8.01
C VAL A 60 8.43 3.96 -8.32
N LEU A 61 7.54 3.14 -7.78
CA LEU A 61 7.57 1.68 -7.85
C LEU A 61 6.45 1.15 -8.75
N THR A 62 6.79 0.13 -9.52
CA THR A 62 5.91 -0.58 -10.46
C THR A 62 6.16 -2.08 -10.37
N GLN A 63 5.46 -2.88 -11.16
CA GLN A 63 5.72 -4.33 -11.23
C GLN A 63 7.16 -4.66 -11.63
N ALA A 64 7.86 -3.78 -12.36
CA ALA A 64 9.25 -3.98 -12.76
C ALA A 64 10.23 -3.91 -11.57
N ASP A 65 9.82 -3.33 -10.45
CA ASP A 65 10.67 -3.10 -9.26
C ASP A 65 10.52 -4.22 -8.21
N VAL A 66 9.67 -5.21 -8.47
CA VAL A 66 9.32 -6.27 -7.50
C VAL A 66 9.39 -7.65 -8.15
N PRO A 67 9.51 -8.74 -7.37
CA PRO A 67 9.53 -10.08 -7.92
C PRO A 67 8.26 -10.38 -8.74
N ASP A 68 8.43 -11.17 -9.81
CA ASP A 68 7.31 -11.73 -10.57
C ASP A 68 6.65 -12.86 -9.78
N GLY A 69 5.92 -12.47 -8.73
CA GLY A 69 5.25 -13.34 -7.78
C GLY A 69 3.79 -12.98 -7.62
N ARG A 70 2.97 -14.00 -7.31
CA ARG A 70 1.57 -13.82 -6.94
C ARG A 70 1.38 -14.01 -5.45
N TYR A 71 0.41 -13.29 -4.91
CA TYR A 71 0.11 -13.17 -3.49
C TYR A 71 -1.39 -13.34 -3.24
N GLY A 72 -1.72 -13.82 -2.05
CA GLY A 72 -3.08 -13.80 -1.50
C GLY A 72 -3.18 -14.65 -0.23
N PRO A 73 -4.25 -14.50 0.56
CA PRO A 73 -4.38 -15.19 1.84
C PRO A 73 -4.66 -16.69 1.70
N PHE A 74 -5.34 -17.08 0.62
CA PHE A 74 -5.73 -18.48 0.36
C PHE A 74 -5.35 -18.92 -1.05
N VAL A 75 -5.53 -18.02 -2.03
CA VAL A 75 -5.18 -18.25 -3.43
C VAL A 75 -4.10 -17.24 -3.82
N GLN A 76 -3.01 -17.72 -4.44
CA GLN A 76 -1.93 -16.86 -4.92
C GLN A 76 -2.25 -16.38 -6.35
N ASP A 77 -3.18 -15.44 -6.48
CA ASP A 77 -3.70 -14.97 -7.77
C ASP A 77 -3.50 -13.48 -8.05
N ARG A 78 -3.01 -12.70 -7.08
CA ARG A 78 -2.82 -11.24 -7.24
C ARG A 78 -1.36 -10.87 -7.38
N TYR A 79 -1.05 -9.94 -8.27
CA TYR A 79 0.25 -9.28 -8.27
C TYR A 79 0.26 -8.15 -7.24
N LEU A 80 1.46 -7.75 -6.79
CA LEU A 80 1.61 -6.58 -5.93
C LEU A 80 1.27 -5.30 -6.70
N PHE A 81 1.78 -5.17 -7.92
CA PHE A 81 1.37 -4.18 -8.90
C PHE A 81 0.80 -4.92 -10.13
N ALA A 82 -0.30 -4.43 -10.69
CA ALA A 82 -0.97 -5.06 -11.83
C ALA A 82 0.03 -5.31 -12.98
N ASN A 83 0.14 -6.58 -13.37
CA ASN A 83 1.02 -7.04 -14.44
C ASN A 83 0.20 -7.28 -15.71
N ASP A 84 0.43 -6.46 -16.74
CA ASP A 84 -0.27 -6.38 -18.04
C ASP A 84 -1.78 -6.13 -18.02
N VAL A 85 -2.51 -6.59 -17.01
CA VAL A 85 -3.96 -6.54 -16.93
C VAL A 85 -4.41 -6.19 -15.51
N VAL A 86 -5.24 -5.15 -15.43
CA VAL A 86 -6.06 -4.79 -14.29
C VAL A 86 -7.31 -5.66 -14.28
N ARG A 87 -7.66 -6.23 -13.12
CA ARG A 87 -8.79 -7.15 -12.93
C ARG A 87 -9.96 -6.56 -12.13
N TYR A 88 -9.74 -5.45 -11.44
CA TYR A 88 -10.74 -4.67 -10.69
C TYR A 88 -10.21 -3.25 -10.48
N GLU A 89 -11.09 -2.30 -10.17
CA GLU A 89 -10.74 -0.88 -10.05
C GLU A 89 -9.66 -0.62 -8.98
N ALA A 90 -9.68 -1.37 -7.87
CA ALA A 90 -8.69 -1.21 -6.81
C ALA A 90 -7.36 -1.98 -7.05
N ASP A 91 -7.11 -2.51 -8.25
CA ASP A 91 -5.78 -3.05 -8.56
C ASP A 91 -4.74 -1.92 -8.50
N VAL A 92 -3.64 -2.19 -7.81
CA VAL A 92 -2.55 -1.22 -7.66
C VAL A 92 -1.71 -1.24 -8.92
N VAL A 93 -1.50 -0.11 -9.57
CA VAL A 93 -0.71 -0.01 -10.81
C VAL A 93 0.71 0.50 -10.54
N ALA A 94 0.85 1.39 -9.56
CA ALA A 94 2.15 1.94 -9.13
C ALA A 94 2.08 2.45 -7.69
N ALA A 95 3.24 2.76 -7.10
CA ALA A 95 3.34 3.49 -5.84
C ALA A 95 4.40 4.60 -5.92
N VAL A 96 4.26 5.60 -5.06
CA VAL A 96 5.24 6.66 -4.83
C VAL A 96 5.66 6.60 -3.36
N ALA A 97 6.94 6.84 -3.08
CA ALA A 97 7.47 7.13 -1.75
C ALA A 97 8.10 8.54 -1.74
N ALA A 98 7.68 9.40 -0.81
CA ALA A 98 8.10 10.80 -0.69
C ALA A 98 8.18 11.27 0.77
#